data_AF-A0A495ZZK8-F1
#
_entry.id   AF-A0A495ZZK8-F1
#
_cell.length_a   1.000
_cell.length_b   1.000
_cell.length_c   1.000
_cell.angle_alpha   90.00
_cell.angle_beta   90.00
_cell.angle_gamma   90.00
#
_symmetry.space_group_name_H-M   'P 1'
#
loop_
_entity.id
_entity.type
_entity.pdbx_description
1 polymer ?
#
loop_
_entity_poly.entity_id
_entity_poly.type
_entity_poly.pdbx_seq_one_letter_code
_entity_poly.pdbx_strand_id
1 'polypeptide(L)'
;MLKTITVQSLTLLLIFGVMQANVAEARRSYPSIFQAWNGIENRPDIDERHRLAQHDLAFAHPYTLLRIAWNISEKQPYSGLATDLNPSQLNAAHQRKQELLSLNPNLLLLVEIRCRDARYMSRQNEADVENWWDVGYFPPDSSYWLKDNNGKPVVGWGEDTNGNGKIDENDKVLSYLIDFTNPEVQDLMVNQAVALDKSGLFDGIMIDWWNEDYATSSIGVDDWSATILTREAELEARLAILRKIREQVDDNFLILVNTNMRQIPKSAPYVNGIFMECYKQAHNKGYNLDQMLQMEKTLLWAEQHLRTPRINCLEGWRVVTDYMGDLNTRVTERDSPENQRWMRMITTLSLTHSDGYVLFGDDNAIPVPDHLHNWYDFWDADLGQPTQDRAVQYQDVTGLFIREFEKGWAVYNRSDAARTITFDEPVIAVSSSKRYSRHEIPDFDGEIFLKTDKD
;
A
#
# COMPACT_ATOMS: atom_id res chain seq x y z
N MET A 1 -59.64 -34.82 36.71
CA MET A 1 -59.00 -34.14 37.86
C MET A 1 -57.91 -33.24 37.29
N LEU A 2 -58.06 -31.92 37.48
CA LEU A 2 -57.10 -30.90 37.05
C LEU A 2 -55.70 -31.15 37.63
N LYS A 3 -54.64 -30.93 36.84
CA LYS A 3 -53.63 -29.87 37.08
C LYS A 3 -52.56 -29.85 35.98
N THR A 4 -52.60 -28.75 35.25
CA THR A 4 -51.55 -27.94 34.62
C THR A 4 -50.10 -28.27 34.96
N ILE A 5 -49.21 -28.27 33.94
CA ILE A 5 -47.89 -27.58 33.92
C ILE A 5 -47.45 -27.41 32.44
N THR A 6 -47.71 -26.19 31.96
CA THR A 6 -46.80 -25.29 31.25
C THR A 6 -46.18 -25.69 29.91
N VAL A 7 -46.66 -25.01 28.87
CA VAL A 7 -46.10 -24.87 27.53
C VAL A 7 -44.84 -24.01 27.60
N GLN A 8 -43.71 -24.53 27.11
CA GLN A 8 -42.61 -23.70 26.62
C GLN A 8 -42.48 -23.94 25.12
N SER A 9 -42.91 -22.92 24.38
CA SER A 9 -42.68 -22.76 22.96
C SER A 9 -41.27 -22.21 22.71
N LEU A 10 -40.77 -22.56 21.52
CA LEU A 10 -39.95 -21.70 20.66
C LEU A 10 -38.52 -21.37 21.10
N THR A 11 -37.59 -21.91 20.31
CA THR A 11 -36.51 -21.22 19.55
C THR A 11 -35.19 -21.95 19.73
N LEU A 12 -35.06 -23.08 19.03
CA LEU A 12 -33.81 -23.80 18.86
C LEU A 12 -33.41 -23.71 17.39
N LEU A 13 -32.96 -22.54 16.95
CA LEU A 13 -32.24 -22.30 15.70
C LEU A 13 -31.66 -20.89 15.78
N LEU A 14 -30.40 -20.70 15.37
CA LEU A 14 -29.64 -19.42 15.28
C LEU A 14 -28.93 -18.91 16.55
N ILE A 15 -28.10 -19.73 17.21
CA ILE A 15 -26.98 -19.23 18.05
C ILE A 15 -25.66 -19.92 17.65
N PHE A 16 -25.41 -20.03 16.34
CA PHE A 16 -24.10 -20.40 15.80
C PHE A 16 -23.64 -19.47 14.66
N GLY A 17 -24.21 -18.26 14.58
CA GLY A 17 -23.92 -17.29 13.52
C GLY A 17 -23.68 -15.85 13.98
N VAL A 18 -23.51 -15.61 15.29
CA VAL A 18 -23.23 -14.27 15.82
C VAL A 18 -22.15 -14.35 16.90
N MET A 19 -20.98 -14.86 16.51
CA MET A 19 -19.73 -14.67 17.25
C MET A 19 -18.59 -14.70 16.23
N GLN A 20 -18.35 -13.54 15.62
CA GLN A 20 -17.05 -13.01 15.13
C GLN A 20 -17.30 -11.97 14.03
N ALA A 21 -17.96 -10.87 14.39
CA ALA A 21 -17.89 -9.61 13.64
C ALA A 21 -17.51 -8.44 14.58
N ASN A 22 -16.68 -8.77 15.58
CA ASN A 22 -16.04 -7.83 16.53
C ASN A 22 -14.54 -8.16 16.67
N VAL A 23 -13.91 -8.75 15.66
CA VAL A 23 -12.49 -9.13 15.67
C VAL A 23 -11.83 -8.58 14.42
N ALA A 24 -11.55 -7.27 14.39
CA ALA A 24 -10.61 -6.68 13.42
C ALA A 24 -10.05 -5.31 13.86
N GLU A 25 -10.20 -4.91 15.12
CA GLU A 25 -9.67 -3.61 15.60
C GLU A 25 -8.83 -3.71 16.88
N ALA A 26 -8.40 -4.90 17.34
CA ALA A 26 -7.58 -4.98 18.55
C ALA A 26 -6.73 -6.26 18.67
N ARG A 27 -5.62 -6.37 17.91
CA ARG A 27 -4.43 -7.24 18.20
C ARG A 27 -3.12 -6.83 17.52
N ARG A 28 -3.14 -5.93 16.54
CA ARG A 28 -1.93 -5.49 15.80
C ARG A 28 -1.07 -4.57 16.67
N SER A 29 0.21 -4.90 16.88
CA SER A 29 1.13 -3.98 17.56
C SER A 29 1.71 -2.95 16.59
N TYR A 30 2.34 -1.91 17.12
CA TYR A 30 2.96 -0.83 16.35
C TYR A 30 4.47 -0.78 16.61
N PRO A 31 5.28 -0.37 15.61
CA PRO A 31 4.87 0.01 14.26
C PRO A 31 4.37 -1.18 13.44
N SER A 32 3.44 -0.91 12.54
CA SER A 32 2.86 -1.91 11.66
C SER A 32 3.31 -1.63 10.24
N ILE A 33 3.93 -2.64 9.63
CA ILE A 33 4.67 -2.49 8.37
C ILE A 33 3.86 -3.10 7.23
N PHE A 34 3.86 -2.46 6.07
CA PHE A 34 3.24 -3.02 4.86
C PHE A 34 4.25 -3.31 3.75
N GLN A 35 3.85 -4.13 2.78
CA GLN A 35 4.60 -4.40 1.56
C GLN A 35 3.86 -3.87 0.33
N ALA A 36 4.53 -3.03 -0.47
CA ALA A 36 4.04 -2.53 -1.75
C ALA A 36 4.72 -3.29 -2.91
N TRP A 37 4.03 -4.28 -3.48
CA TRP A 37 4.51 -5.15 -4.57
C TRP A 37 5.76 -5.99 -4.26
N ASN A 38 6.91 -5.35 -4.06
CA ASN A 38 8.23 -5.94 -3.87
C ASN A 38 8.62 -6.01 -2.38
N GLY A 39 9.56 -6.91 -2.04
CA GLY A 39 9.80 -7.32 -0.65
C GLY A 39 11.18 -6.98 -0.09
N ILE A 40 11.44 -7.52 1.11
CA ILE A 40 12.68 -7.32 1.89
C ILE A 40 13.91 -7.88 1.16
N GLU A 41 14.99 -7.08 1.05
CA GLU A 41 16.25 -7.46 0.39
C GLU A 41 17.38 -7.86 1.36
N ASN A 42 17.44 -7.27 2.56
CA ASN A 42 18.55 -7.47 3.51
C ASN A 42 18.42 -8.73 4.40
N ARG A 43 17.45 -9.60 4.12
CA ARG A 43 17.23 -10.88 4.82
C ARG A 43 17.18 -12.04 3.80
N PRO A 44 18.27 -12.30 3.04
CA PRO A 44 18.29 -13.38 2.06
C PRO A 44 18.28 -14.78 2.69
N ASP A 45 18.59 -14.88 3.99
CA ASP A 45 18.62 -16.09 4.80
C ASP A 45 17.22 -16.61 5.19
N ILE A 46 16.22 -15.72 5.18
CA ILE A 46 14.83 -16.04 5.49
C ILE A 46 14.12 -16.44 4.18
N ASP A 47 13.22 -17.43 4.18
CA ASP A 47 12.46 -17.74 2.96
C ASP A 47 11.38 -16.68 2.67
N GLU A 48 10.94 -16.62 1.42
CA GLU A 48 10.00 -15.62 0.93
C GLU A 48 8.70 -15.54 1.73
N ARG A 49 8.16 -16.66 2.21
CA ARG A 49 6.90 -16.68 2.97
C ARG A 49 7.09 -16.02 4.34
N HIS A 50 8.22 -16.28 5.01
CA HIS A 50 8.54 -15.62 6.27
C HIS A 50 8.89 -14.14 6.07
N ARG A 51 9.50 -13.75 4.93
CA ARG A 51 9.65 -12.32 4.59
C ARG A 51 8.31 -11.64 4.38
N LEU A 52 7.39 -12.25 3.64
CA LEU A 52 6.05 -11.68 3.43
C LEU A 52 5.31 -11.53 4.77
N ALA A 53 5.37 -12.55 5.64
CA ALA A 53 4.70 -12.56 6.94
C ALA A 53 5.26 -11.56 7.96
N GLN A 54 6.40 -10.92 7.73
CA GLN A 54 6.87 -9.82 8.58
C GLN A 54 5.99 -8.57 8.46
N HIS A 55 5.20 -8.46 7.39
CA HIS A 55 4.28 -7.35 7.18
C HIS A 55 2.90 -7.68 7.73
N ASP A 56 2.18 -6.67 8.19
CA ASP A 56 0.77 -6.78 8.59
C ASP A 56 -0.19 -6.47 7.42
N LEU A 57 0.31 -5.91 6.33
CA LEU A 57 -0.45 -5.70 5.10
C LEU A 57 0.47 -5.90 3.90
N ALA A 58 0.00 -6.57 2.85
CA ALA A 58 0.72 -6.66 1.60
C ALA A 58 -0.24 -6.54 0.41
N PHE A 59 0.18 -5.80 -0.61
CA PHE A 59 -0.53 -5.76 -1.89
C PHE A 59 0.38 -6.04 -3.07
N ALA A 60 -0.08 -6.91 -3.98
CA ALA A 60 0.62 -7.27 -5.20
C ALA A 60 -0.31 -8.04 -6.16
N HIS A 61 0.24 -8.59 -7.24
CA HIS A 61 -0.45 -9.58 -8.07
C HIS A 61 -0.78 -10.85 -7.26
N PRO A 62 -1.94 -11.53 -7.48
CA PRO A 62 -2.36 -12.70 -6.70
C PRO A 62 -1.33 -13.84 -6.68
N TYR A 63 -0.57 -13.99 -7.78
CA TYR A 63 0.49 -14.99 -7.85
C TYR A 63 1.65 -14.69 -6.91
N THR A 64 2.01 -13.41 -6.75
CA THR A 64 3.08 -12.97 -5.83
C THR A 64 2.71 -13.30 -4.38
N LEU A 65 1.45 -13.05 -4.00
CA LEU A 65 0.99 -13.28 -2.63
C LEU A 65 0.75 -14.76 -2.33
N LEU A 66 -0.11 -15.42 -3.13
CA LEU A 66 -0.65 -16.74 -2.82
C LEU A 66 -0.39 -17.81 -3.89
N ARG A 67 0.44 -17.52 -4.90
CA ARG A 67 0.78 -18.45 -6.00
C ARG A 67 -0.44 -18.93 -6.78
N ILE A 68 -1.47 -18.08 -6.85
CA ILE A 68 -2.67 -18.30 -7.67
C ILE A 68 -2.72 -17.29 -8.81
N ALA A 69 -3.01 -17.78 -10.01
CA ALA A 69 -3.18 -16.97 -11.20
C ALA A 69 -4.66 -16.67 -11.47
N TRP A 70 -4.91 -15.62 -12.22
CA TRP A 70 -6.18 -15.45 -12.93
C TRP A 70 -6.46 -16.65 -13.85
N ASN A 71 -7.72 -16.98 -14.06
CA ASN A 71 -8.15 -18.13 -14.85
C ASN A 71 -8.03 -17.86 -16.36
N ILE A 72 -6.79 -17.89 -16.86
CA ILE A 72 -6.44 -17.76 -18.27
C ILE A 72 -6.15 -19.13 -18.90
N SER A 73 -6.21 -19.21 -20.23
CA SER A 73 -5.92 -20.41 -21.02
C SER A 73 -5.31 -20.05 -22.36
N GLU A 74 -4.79 -21.02 -23.11
CA GLU A 74 -4.29 -20.78 -24.48
C GLU A 74 -5.34 -20.14 -25.40
N LYS A 75 -6.64 -20.38 -25.17
CA LYS A 75 -7.74 -19.78 -25.94
C LYS A 75 -8.09 -18.35 -25.50
N GLN A 76 -7.80 -18.01 -24.25
CA GLN A 76 -8.03 -16.70 -23.65
C GLN A 76 -6.84 -16.44 -22.72
N PRO A 77 -5.71 -15.95 -23.26
CA PRO A 77 -4.46 -15.84 -22.50
C PRO A 77 -4.33 -14.52 -21.72
N TYR A 78 -5.25 -13.58 -21.93
CA TYR A 78 -5.17 -12.20 -21.46
C TYR A 78 -5.76 -12.05 -20.05
N SER A 79 -4.93 -11.75 -19.05
CA SER A 79 -5.37 -11.65 -17.66
C SER A 79 -6.37 -10.51 -17.40
N GLY A 80 -6.38 -9.46 -18.22
CA GLY A 80 -7.36 -8.38 -18.12
C GLY A 80 -8.78 -8.79 -18.48
N LEU A 81 -8.97 -9.89 -19.21
CA LEU A 81 -10.31 -10.43 -19.53
C LEU A 81 -10.75 -11.50 -18.52
N ALA A 82 -9.88 -11.93 -17.60
CA ALA A 82 -10.19 -12.97 -16.65
C ALA A 82 -11.03 -12.40 -15.50
N THR A 83 -12.16 -13.05 -15.23
CA THR A 83 -13.11 -12.66 -14.18
C THR A 83 -13.13 -13.61 -12.98
N ASP A 84 -12.25 -14.62 -12.96
CA ASP A 84 -12.19 -15.64 -11.92
C ASP A 84 -10.73 -16.08 -11.69
N LEU A 85 -10.44 -16.62 -10.52
CA LEU A 85 -9.14 -17.24 -10.20
C LEU A 85 -9.07 -18.68 -10.72
N ASN A 86 -7.85 -19.17 -10.98
CA ASN A 86 -7.65 -20.53 -11.47
C ASN A 86 -8.16 -21.57 -10.44
N PRO A 87 -9.21 -22.35 -10.78
CA PRO A 87 -9.87 -23.24 -9.82
C PRO A 87 -8.97 -24.38 -9.35
N SER A 88 -8.01 -24.81 -10.17
CA SER A 88 -7.07 -25.89 -9.80
C SER A 88 -6.06 -25.47 -8.73
N GLN A 89 -5.87 -24.17 -8.53
CA GLN A 89 -4.90 -23.60 -7.60
C GLN A 89 -5.51 -23.15 -6.27
N LEU A 90 -6.85 -23.08 -6.17
CA LEU A 90 -7.56 -22.57 -4.99
C LEU A 90 -7.16 -23.28 -3.69
N ASN A 91 -7.11 -24.61 -3.69
CA ASN A 91 -6.77 -25.36 -2.46
C ASN A 91 -5.34 -25.06 -1.97
N ALA A 92 -4.38 -24.98 -2.89
CA ALA A 92 -2.99 -24.64 -2.56
C ALA A 92 -2.88 -23.19 -2.06
N ALA A 93 -3.63 -22.27 -2.65
CA ALA A 93 -3.69 -20.87 -2.22
C ALA A 93 -4.30 -20.73 -0.82
N HIS A 94 -5.38 -21.47 -0.52
CA HIS A 94 -5.96 -21.50 0.84
C HIS A 94 -4.97 -22.03 1.86
N GLN A 95 -4.28 -23.13 1.55
CA GLN A 95 -3.24 -23.67 2.43
C GLN A 95 -2.14 -22.62 2.69
N ARG A 96 -1.64 -21.97 1.63
CA ARG A 96 -0.63 -20.92 1.76
C ARG A 96 -1.12 -19.74 2.60
N LYS A 97 -2.38 -19.29 2.45
CA LYS A 97 -2.96 -18.24 3.30
C LYS A 97 -2.96 -18.67 4.77
N GLN A 98 -3.37 -19.90 5.07
CA GLN A 98 -3.36 -20.41 6.46
C GLN A 98 -1.95 -20.47 7.04
N GLU A 99 -0.96 -20.89 6.25
CA GLU A 99 0.45 -20.89 6.66
C GLU A 99 0.94 -19.46 6.96
N LEU A 100 0.62 -18.48 6.11
CA LEU A 100 0.95 -17.07 6.35
C LEU A 100 0.29 -16.54 7.62
N LEU A 101 -1.01 -16.81 7.82
CA LEU A 101 -1.75 -16.38 9.02
C LEU A 101 -1.25 -17.06 10.30
N SER A 102 -0.63 -18.23 10.20
CA SER A 102 0.02 -18.88 11.35
C SER A 102 1.32 -18.18 11.76
N LEU A 103 1.99 -17.52 10.82
CA LEU A 103 3.19 -16.73 11.06
C LEU A 103 2.84 -15.31 11.52
N ASN A 104 1.86 -14.68 10.87
CA ASN A 104 1.31 -13.39 11.26
C ASN A 104 -0.23 -13.40 11.20
N PRO A 105 -0.92 -13.48 12.35
CA PRO A 105 -2.38 -13.48 12.39
C PRO A 105 -3.02 -12.13 12.05
N ASN A 106 -2.25 -11.06 11.93
CA ASN A 106 -2.72 -9.73 11.55
C ASN A 106 -2.57 -9.42 10.05
N LEU A 107 -1.94 -10.31 9.27
CA LEU A 107 -1.64 -10.07 7.86
C LEU A 107 -2.91 -9.91 7.01
N LEU A 108 -3.01 -8.75 6.34
CA LEU A 108 -3.98 -8.46 5.29
C LEU A 108 -3.35 -8.61 3.90
N LEU A 109 -4.07 -9.24 2.98
CA LEU A 109 -3.64 -9.45 1.60
C LEU A 109 -4.60 -8.76 0.64
N LEU A 110 -4.12 -7.75 -0.09
CA LEU A 110 -4.88 -7.05 -1.12
C LEU A 110 -4.32 -7.36 -2.51
N VAL A 111 -5.18 -7.45 -3.52
CA VAL A 111 -4.74 -7.65 -4.90
C VAL A 111 -4.79 -6.34 -5.67
N GLU A 112 -3.72 -6.04 -6.40
CA GLU A 112 -3.73 -4.95 -7.36
C GLU A 112 -4.67 -5.30 -8.53
N ILE A 113 -5.68 -4.45 -8.75
CA ILE A 113 -6.48 -4.45 -9.99
C ILE A 113 -5.97 -3.31 -10.87
N ARG A 114 -5.51 -3.66 -12.07
CA ARG A 114 -5.02 -2.68 -13.05
C ARG A 114 -6.16 -1.78 -13.50
N CYS A 115 -6.03 -0.47 -13.25
CA CYS A 115 -7.04 0.52 -13.60
C CYS A 115 -6.55 1.51 -14.68
N ARG A 116 -5.44 2.21 -14.43
CA ARG A 116 -4.98 3.31 -15.30
C ARG A 116 -4.19 2.79 -16.51
N ASP A 117 -3.29 1.84 -16.28
CA ASP A 117 -2.47 1.24 -17.32
C ASP A 117 -2.16 -0.23 -17.04
N ALA A 118 -1.72 -0.94 -18.07
CA ALA A 118 -1.23 -2.32 -17.96
C ALA A 118 -0.26 -2.66 -19.10
N ARG A 119 0.41 -3.81 -18.97
CA ARG A 119 1.32 -4.34 -19.99
C ARG A 119 0.58 -4.51 -21.31
N TYR A 120 1.11 -3.90 -22.36
CA TYR A 120 0.66 -4.07 -23.75
C TYR A 120 1.74 -4.79 -24.54
N MET A 121 1.31 -5.62 -25.48
CA MET A 121 2.19 -6.22 -26.47
C MET A 121 1.59 -6.03 -27.84
N SER A 122 2.40 -5.59 -28.81
CA SER A 122 1.95 -5.49 -30.19
C SER A 122 1.67 -6.87 -30.77
N ARG A 123 0.85 -6.97 -31.82
CA ARG A 123 0.59 -8.25 -32.50
C ARG A 123 1.87 -8.95 -32.98
N GLN A 124 2.89 -8.19 -33.37
CA GLN A 124 4.18 -8.74 -33.75
C GLN A 124 4.89 -9.33 -32.53
N ASN A 125 4.96 -8.59 -31.43
CA ASN A 125 5.64 -9.05 -30.22
C ASN A 125 4.91 -10.24 -29.57
N GLU A 126 3.58 -10.31 -29.66
CA GLU A 126 2.80 -11.47 -29.18
C GLU A 126 3.05 -12.73 -30.02
N ALA A 127 3.45 -12.61 -31.30
CA ALA A 127 3.78 -13.77 -32.11
C ALA A 127 5.12 -14.42 -31.71
N ASP A 128 5.96 -13.67 -30.99
CA ASP A 128 7.31 -14.07 -30.60
C ASP A 128 7.42 -14.54 -29.13
N VAL A 129 6.30 -14.58 -28.37
CA VAL A 129 6.32 -15.06 -26.98
C VAL A 129 6.54 -16.57 -26.93
N GLU A 130 7.38 -17.03 -26.00
CA GLU A 130 7.64 -18.46 -25.81
C GLU A 130 6.45 -19.18 -25.15
N ASN A 131 5.78 -18.52 -24.22
CA ASN A 131 4.62 -19.07 -23.52
C ASN A 131 3.37 -18.24 -23.78
N TRP A 132 2.23 -18.92 -23.96
CA TRP A 132 0.96 -18.27 -24.24
C TRP A 132 0.48 -17.34 -23.12
N TRP A 133 0.92 -17.55 -21.87
CA TRP A 133 0.57 -16.70 -20.72
C TRP A 133 1.45 -15.44 -20.60
N ASP A 134 2.48 -15.28 -21.43
CA ASP A 134 3.39 -14.14 -21.40
C ASP A 134 2.93 -12.98 -22.32
N VAL A 135 1.70 -13.04 -22.84
CA VAL A 135 1.08 -12.00 -23.69
C VAL A 135 0.73 -10.71 -22.92
N GLY A 136 0.17 -9.71 -23.62
CA GLY A 136 -0.32 -8.49 -23.00
C GLY A 136 -1.50 -8.70 -22.02
N TYR A 137 -1.89 -7.64 -21.33
CA TYR A 137 -3.04 -7.67 -20.41
C TYR A 137 -4.38 -7.78 -21.14
N PHE A 138 -4.48 -7.17 -22.32
CA PHE A 138 -5.59 -7.30 -23.26
C PHE A 138 -5.04 -7.58 -24.67
N PRO A 139 -5.87 -8.11 -25.60
CA PRO A 139 -5.49 -8.21 -27.00
C PRO A 139 -5.02 -6.87 -27.57
N PRO A 140 -4.01 -6.83 -28.45
CA PRO A 140 -3.46 -5.59 -28.99
C PRO A 140 -4.48 -4.71 -29.71
N ASP A 141 -5.47 -5.31 -30.35
CA ASP A 141 -6.53 -4.63 -31.09
C ASP A 141 -7.78 -4.33 -30.25
N SER A 142 -7.76 -4.64 -28.95
CA SER A 142 -8.89 -4.42 -28.05
C SER A 142 -9.35 -2.95 -28.04
N SER A 143 -10.66 -2.75 -27.85
CA SER A 143 -11.27 -1.45 -27.55
C SER A 143 -11.04 -1.01 -26.10
N TYR A 144 -10.39 -1.85 -25.28
CA TYR A 144 -10.11 -1.57 -23.88
C TYR A 144 -8.82 -0.77 -23.68
N TRP A 145 -7.99 -0.62 -24.72
CA TRP A 145 -6.87 0.32 -24.72
C TRP A 145 -7.36 1.72 -25.06
N LEU A 146 -6.94 2.71 -24.28
CA LEU A 146 -7.16 4.10 -24.61
C LEU A 146 -6.32 4.47 -25.83
N LYS A 147 -6.95 5.08 -26.82
CA LYS A 147 -6.34 5.41 -28.11
C LYS A 147 -6.30 6.92 -28.33
N ASP A 148 -5.24 7.38 -28.99
CA ASP A 148 -5.13 8.76 -29.44
C ASP A 148 -6.07 9.06 -30.63
N ASN A 149 -6.05 10.30 -31.10
CA ASN A 149 -6.85 10.74 -32.26
C ASN A 149 -6.50 10.01 -33.57
N ASN A 150 -5.38 9.29 -33.62
CA ASN A 150 -4.95 8.48 -34.76
C ASN A 150 -5.31 6.99 -34.59
N GLY A 151 -5.99 6.62 -33.50
CA GLY A 151 -6.37 5.25 -33.19
C GLY A 151 -5.23 4.39 -32.62
N LYS A 152 -4.12 5.00 -32.19
CA LYS A 152 -2.97 4.28 -31.60
C LYS A 152 -3.10 4.18 -30.07
N PRO A 153 -2.80 3.04 -29.45
CA PRO A 153 -2.73 2.92 -28.00
C PRO A 153 -1.78 3.97 -27.40
N VAL A 154 -2.21 4.62 -26.33
CA VAL A 154 -1.44 5.68 -25.66
C VAL A 154 -0.54 5.06 -24.61
N VAL A 155 0.73 5.49 -24.58
CA VAL A 155 1.70 5.01 -23.60
C VAL A 155 1.34 5.55 -22.22
N GLY A 156 1.32 4.66 -21.22
CA GLY A 156 1.04 5.02 -19.83
C GLY A 156 2.31 5.33 -19.05
N TRP A 157 3.30 4.43 -19.11
CA TRP A 157 4.53 4.51 -18.32
C TRP A 157 5.73 3.90 -19.05
N GLY A 158 6.92 4.42 -18.76
CA GLY A 158 8.21 3.90 -19.23
C GLY A 158 9.29 4.02 -18.17
N GLU A 159 10.45 3.43 -18.43
CA GLU A 159 11.61 3.44 -17.52
C GLU A 159 12.85 3.99 -18.19
N ASP A 160 13.58 4.86 -17.48
CA ASP A 160 14.94 5.28 -17.85
C ASP A 160 15.93 4.12 -17.69
N THR A 161 15.90 3.21 -18.65
CA THR A 161 16.76 2.02 -18.71
C THR A 161 18.21 2.34 -19.03
N ASN A 162 18.49 3.56 -19.54
CA ASN A 162 19.83 3.99 -19.90
C ASN A 162 20.50 4.88 -18.82
N GLY A 163 19.75 5.29 -17.80
CA GLY A 163 20.24 5.98 -16.61
C GLY A 163 20.53 7.47 -16.80
N ASN A 164 19.93 8.13 -17.80
CA ASN A 164 20.20 9.54 -18.12
C ASN A 164 19.31 10.56 -17.37
N GLY A 165 18.41 10.08 -16.52
CA GLY A 165 17.45 10.83 -15.73
C GLY A 165 16.19 11.26 -16.49
N LYS A 166 15.91 10.69 -17.68
CA LYS A 166 14.73 10.98 -18.50
C LYS A 166 14.27 9.72 -19.23
N ILE A 167 12.98 9.61 -19.51
CA ILE A 167 12.47 8.57 -20.42
C ILE A 167 12.55 9.09 -21.85
N ASP A 168 13.33 8.43 -22.70
CA ASP A 168 13.47 8.78 -24.11
C ASP A 168 13.25 7.60 -25.08
N GLU A 169 13.59 7.79 -26.35
CA GLU A 169 13.39 6.80 -27.41
C GLU A 169 14.22 5.51 -27.25
N ASN A 170 15.26 5.54 -26.40
CA ASN A 170 16.08 4.38 -26.06
C ASN A 170 15.55 3.63 -24.85
N ASP A 171 14.48 4.13 -24.24
CA ASP A 171 13.94 3.64 -22.99
C ASP A 171 12.73 2.72 -23.17
N LYS A 172 12.54 1.86 -22.17
CA LYS A 172 11.56 0.79 -22.26
C LYS A 172 10.18 1.32 -21.88
N VAL A 173 9.24 1.23 -22.81
CA VAL A 173 7.82 1.37 -22.51
C VAL A 173 7.34 0.15 -21.73
N LEU A 174 6.79 0.36 -20.53
CA LEU A 174 6.30 -0.71 -19.68
C LEU A 174 4.81 -0.98 -19.86
N SER A 175 4.02 0.10 -19.95
CA SER A 175 2.57 0.00 -19.89
C SER A 175 1.89 1.03 -20.78
N TYR A 176 0.66 0.70 -21.15
CA TYR A 176 -0.21 1.52 -21.98
C TYR A 176 -1.52 1.78 -21.26
N LEU A 177 -2.12 2.93 -21.56
CA LEU A 177 -3.33 3.40 -20.91
C LEU A 177 -4.53 2.49 -21.24
N ILE A 178 -5.24 2.11 -20.19
CA ILE A 178 -6.54 1.43 -20.28
C ILE A 178 -7.62 2.50 -20.43
N ASP A 179 -8.61 2.27 -21.30
CA ASP A 179 -9.81 3.11 -21.35
C ASP A 179 -10.77 2.73 -20.22
N PHE A 180 -10.45 3.16 -19.00
CA PHE A 180 -11.30 2.92 -17.83
C PHE A 180 -12.63 3.71 -17.85
N THR A 181 -12.84 4.56 -18.86
CA THR A 181 -14.16 5.19 -19.11
C THR A 181 -15.12 4.26 -19.84
N ASN A 182 -14.60 3.21 -20.48
CA ASN A 182 -15.39 2.18 -21.13
C ASN A 182 -16.17 1.35 -20.08
N PRO A 183 -17.51 1.29 -20.15
CA PRO A 183 -18.32 0.54 -19.18
C PRO A 183 -17.95 -0.94 -19.08
N GLU A 184 -17.57 -1.60 -20.18
CA GLU A 184 -17.17 -3.02 -20.15
C GLU A 184 -15.87 -3.23 -19.37
N VAL A 185 -14.93 -2.29 -19.48
CA VAL A 185 -13.68 -2.30 -18.71
C VAL A 185 -13.96 -2.14 -17.22
N GLN A 186 -14.89 -1.24 -16.87
CA GLN A 186 -15.34 -1.09 -15.48
C GLN A 186 -15.96 -2.39 -14.96
N ASP A 187 -16.80 -3.04 -15.77
CA ASP A 187 -17.45 -4.30 -15.38
C ASP A 187 -16.43 -5.44 -15.22
N LEU A 188 -15.36 -5.48 -16.04
CA LEU A 188 -14.24 -6.41 -15.85
C LEU A 188 -13.54 -6.20 -14.49
N MET A 189 -13.20 -4.96 -14.13
CA MET A 189 -12.59 -4.65 -12.83
C MET A 189 -13.50 -5.02 -11.66
N VAL A 190 -14.81 -4.77 -11.80
CA VAL A 190 -15.80 -5.14 -10.79
C VAL A 190 -15.87 -6.65 -10.63
N ASN A 191 -15.93 -7.40 -11.74
CA ASN A 191 -15.96 -8.87 -11.69
C ASN A 191 -14.68 -9.45 -11.08
N GLN A 192 -13.52 -8.87 -11.36
CA GLN A 192 -12.26 -9.24 -10.70
C GLN A 192 -12.33 -9.01 -9.19
N ALA A 193 -12.82 -7.86 -8.72
CA ALA A 193 -13.00 -7.58 -7.30
C ALA A 193 -13.97 -8.58 -6.64
N VAL A 194 -15.10 -8.87 -7.31
CA VAL A 194 -16.11 -9.84 -6.84
C VAL A 194 -15.54 -11.26 -6.76
N ALA A 195 -14.69 -11.67 -7.70
CA ALA A 195 -14.05 -12.98 -7.65
C ALA A 195 -13.04 -13.10 -6.50
N LEU A 196 -12.29 -12.03 -6.23
CA LEU A 196 -11.37 -11.97 -5.10
C LEU A 196 -12.11 -12.05 -3.77
N ASP A 197 -13.19 -11.28 -3.62
CA ASP A 197 -14.07 -11.30 -2.45
C ASP A 197 -14.64 -12.70 -2.20
N LYS A 198 -15.32 -13.28 -3.20
CA LYS A 198 -15.93 -14.61 -3.11
C LYS A 198 -14.94 -15.75 -2.91
N SER A 199 -13.66 -15.55 -3.23
CA SER A 199 -12.64 -16.57 -3.03
C SER A 199 -12.30 -16.80 -1.56
N GLY A 200 -12.50 -15.79 -0.69
CA GLY A 200 -12.03 -15.81 0.70
C GLY A 200 -10.50 -15.83 0.86
N LEU A 201 -9.74 -15.72 -0.23
CA LEU A 201 -8.27 -15.71 -0.23
C LEU A 201 -7.69 -14.33 0.06
N PHE A 202 -8.40 -13.27 -0.30
CA PHE A 202 -7.90 -11.90 -0.18
C PHE A 202 -8.86 -11.07 0.66
N ASP A 203 -8.33 -10.04 1.32
CA ASP A 203 -9.09 -9.19 2.23
C ASP A 203 -9.58 -7.93 1.50
N GLY A 204 -9.13 -7.71 0.26
CA GLY A 204 -9.54 -6.56 -0.55
C GLY A 204 -8.69 -6.36 -1.81
N ILE A 205 -8.75 -5.14 -2.33
CA ILE A 205 -8.03 -4.70 -3.53
C ILE A 205 -7.23 -3.43 -3.29
N MET A 206 -6.21 -3.25 -4.12
CA MET A 206 -5.47 -2.01 -4.30
C MET A 206 -5.69 -1.52 -5.74
N ILE A 207 -5.97 -0.23 -5.92
CA ILE A 207 -6.07 0.40 -7.24
C ILE A 207 -5.03 1.50 -7.36
N ASP A 208 -4.12 1.34 -8.31
CA ASP A 208 -3.01 2.25 -8.53
C ASP A 208 -3.41 3.51 -9.33
N TRP A 209 -2.58 4.56 -9.28
CA TRP A 209 -2.76 5.82 -10.01
C TRP A 209 -4.12 6.50 -9.77
N TRP A 210 -4.55 6.62 -8.51
CA TRP A 210 -5.81 7.29 -8.15
C TRP A 210 -5.64 8.80 -7.98
N ASN A 211 -6.46 9.57 -8.69
CA ASN A 211 -6.36 11.03 -8.70
C ASN A 211 -7.72 11.70 -8.90
N GLU A 212 -7.97 12.77 -8.13
CA GLU A 212 -9.17 13.62 -8.27
C GLU A 212 -8.86 15.04 -8.79
N ASP A 213 -7.59 15.44 -8.76
CA ASP A 213 -7.19 16.84 -8.94
C ASP A 213 -6.92 17.21 -10.41
N TYR A 214 -6.47 16.25 -11.22
CA TYR A 214 -6.06 16.43 -12.62
C TYR A 214 -6.26 15.15 -13.46
N ALA A 215 -6.18 15.27 -14.79
CA ALA A 215 -6.23 14.11 -15.68
C ALA A 215 -4.89 13.35 -15.70
N THR A 216 -4.95 12.03 -15.81
CA THR A 216 -3.82 11.09 -15.71
C THR A 216 -3.49 10.40 -17.04
N SER A 217 -4.19 10.79 -18.11
CA SER A 217 -4.02 10.31 -19.49
C SER A 217 -3.25 11.29 -20.36
N SER A 218 -1.97 11.52 -20.07
CA SER A 218 -1.09 12.35 -20.92
C SER A 218 -1.06 11.86 -22.37
N ILE A 219 -0.76 12.76 -23.32
CA ILE A 219 -0.70 12.41 -24.75
C ILE A 219 0.56 11.60 -25.12
N GLY A 220 1.55 11.54 -24.21
CA GLY A 220 2.75 10.73 -24.34
C GLY A 220 3.43 10.53 -23.00
N VAL A 221 4.52 9.76 -22.99
CA VAL A 221 5.40 9.64 -21.82
C VAL A 221 6.01 11.00 -21.55
N ASP A 222 5.81 11.50 -20.33
CA ASP A 222 6.27 12.82 -19.87
C ASP A 222 5.78 14.05 -20.67
N ASP A 223 4.91 13.88 -21.67
CA ASP A 223 4.25 14.99 -22.37
C ASP A 223 2.86 15.29 -21.79
N TRP A 224 2.86 16.15 -20.79
CA TRP A 224 1.67 16.65 -20.10
C TRP A 224 1.09 17.93 -20.73
N SER A 225 1.47 18.30 -21.95
CA SER A 225 0.96 19.50 -22.62
C SER A 225 -0.52 19.42 -22.97
N ALA A 226 -1.05 18.20 -23.09
CA ALA A 226 -2.46 17.88 -23.20
C ALA A 226 -2.74 16.51 -22.58
N THR A 227 -4.03 16.21 -22.38
CA THR A 227 -4.49 14.88 -21.97
C THR A 227 -5.55 14.36 -22.94
N ILE A 228 -5.65 13.04 -23.06
CA ILE A 228 -6.62 12.35 -23.92
C ILE A 228 -8.02 12.47 -23.34
N LEU A 229 -8.16 12.20 -22.03
CA LEU A 229 -9.40 12.36 -21.29
C LEU A 229 -9.36 13.66 -20.48
N THR A 230 -10.52 14.23 -20.22
CA THR A 230 -10.65 15.34 -19.27
C THR A 230 -10.60 14.81 -17.84
N ARG A 231 -10.20 15.68 -16.90
CA ARG A 231 -10.23 15.36 -15.46
C ARG A 231 -11.62 14.89 -15.03
N GLU A 232 -12.67 15.57 -15.50
CA GLU A 232 -14.06 15.23 -15.17
C GLU A 232 -14.44 13.83 -15.66
N ALA A 233 -14.07 13.47 -16.89
CA ALA A 233 -14.35 12.15 -17.44
C ALA A 233 -13.64 11.05 -16.63
N GLU A 234 -12.37 11.26 -16.31
CA GLU A 234 -11.61 10.31 -15.49
C GLU A 234 -12.19 10.17 -14.09
N LEU A 235 -12.53 11.28 -13.44
CA LEU A 235 -13.11 11.28 -12.11
C LEU A 235 -14.47 10.57 -12.06
N GLU A 236 -15.36 10.84 -13.01
CA GLU A 236 -16.66 10.15 -13.07
C GLU A 236 -16.49 8.64 -13.28
N ALA A 237 -15.56 8.24 -14.15
CA ALA A 237 -15.26 6.82 -14.38
C ALA A 237 -14.71 6.15 -13.10
N ARG A 238 -13.78 6.80 -12.41
CA ARG A 238 -13.21 6.33 -11.13
C ARG A 238 -14.28 6.17 -10.05
N LEU A 239 -15.16 7.17 -9.89
CA LEU A 239 -16.27 7.08 -8.94
C LEU A 239 -17.27 6.00 -9.34
N ALA A 240 -17.54 5.81 -10.64
CA ALA A 240 -18.40 4.74 -11.12
C ALA A 240 -17.82 3.35 -10.79
N ILE A 241 -16.51 3.14 -10.99
CA ILE A 241 -15.82 1.90 -10.63
C ILE A 241 -15.99 1.61 -9.12
N LEU A 242 -15.68 2.58 -8.25
CA LEU A 242 -15.79 2.39 -6.80
C LEU A 242 -17.23 2.09 -6.36
N ARG A 243 -18.22 2.79 -6.91
CA ARG A 243 -19.65 2.53 -6.62
C ARG A 243 -20.04 1.12 -7.03
N LYS A 244 -19.75 0.73 -8.27
CA LYS A 244 -20.09 -0.60 -8.80
C LYS A 244 -19.42 -1.72 -8.00
N ILE A 245 -18.16 -1.54 -7.58
CA ILE A 245 -17.48 -2.52 -6.72
C ILE A 245 -18.23 -2.63 -5.39
N ARG A 246 -18.50 -1.50 -4.72
CA ARG A 246 -19.19 -1.48 -3.41
C ARG A 246 -20.62 -2.02 -3.44
N GLU A 247 -21.29 -1.95 -4.59
CA GLU A 247 -22.62 -2.55 -4.76
C GLU A 247 -22.58 -4.08 -4.87
N GLN A 248 -21.41 -4.68 -5.14
CA GLN A 248 -21.30 -6.11 -5.46
C GLN A 248 -20.40 -6.94 -4.52
N VAL A 249 -19.49 -6.31 -3.79
CA VAL A 249 -18.63 -6.98 -2.79
C VAL A 249 -19.21 -6.85 -1.38
N ASP A 250 -18.78 -7.72 -0.47
CA ASP A 250 -19.15 -7.65 0.93
C ASP A 250 -18.67 -6.34 1.61
N ASP A 251 -19.41 -5.88 2.63
CA ASP A 251 -19.16 -4.59 3.30
C ASP A 251 -17.78 -4.51 3.99
N ASN A 252 -17.22 -5.67 4.37
CA ASN A 252 -15.89 -5.81 4.97
C ASN A 252 -14.76 -5.91 3.95
N PHE A 253 -15.04 -6.02 2.64
CA PHE A 253 -14.02 -6.06 1.60
C PHE A 253 -13.26 -4.73 1.55
N LEU A 254 -11.93 -4.77 1.63
CA LEU A 254 -11.12 -3.57 1.76
C LEU A 254 -10.81 -2.97 0.38
N ILE A 255 -10.85 -1.64 0.28
CA ILE A 255 -10.40 -0.92 -0.92
C ILE A 255 -9.34 0.08 -0.51
N LEU A 256 -8.13 -0.12 -1.02
CA LEU A 256 -6.97 0.77 -0.94
C LEU A 256 -6.77 1.43 -2.31
N VAL A 257 -6.44 2.72 -2.33
CA VAL A 257 -6.15 3.44 -3.58
C VAL A 257 -4.83 4.22 -3.46
N ASN A 258 -3.98 4.17 -4.48
CA ASN A 258 -2.75 4.96 -4.50
C ASN A 258 -3.06 6.41 -4.85
N THR A 259 -2.90 7.31 -3.89
CA THR A 259 -3.16 8.74 -4.07
C THR A 259 -1.89 9.57 -4.09
N ASN A 260 -0.70 8.94 -4.00
CA ASN A 260 0.50 9.61 -3.51
C ASN A 260 0.15 10.39 -2.23
N MET A 261 0.66 11.62 -2.08
CA MET A 261 0.37 12.49 -0.94
C MET A 261 -0.92 13.32 -1.08
N ARG A 262 -1.92 12.90 -1.88
CA ARG A 262 -3.16 13.68 -2.13
C ARG A 262 -4.34 13.19 -1.29
N GLN A 263 -5.30 14.08 -1.07
CA GLN A 263 -6.59 13.76 -0.46
C GLN A 263 -7.61 13.43 -1.55
N ILE A 264 -8.64 12.64 -1.20
CA ILE A 264 -9.63 12.12 -2.17
C ILE A 264 -11.07 12.26 -1.64
N PRO A 265 -11.55 13.48 -1.39
CA PRO A 265 -12.84 13.71 -0.72
C PRO A 265 -14.05 13.12 -1.46
N LYS A 266 -13.99 12.96 -2.79
CA LYS A 266 -15.11 12.39 -3.54
C LYS A 266 -15.13 10.85 -3.46
N SER A 267 -13.96 10.24 -3.37
CA SER A 267 -13.79 8.78 -3.27
C SER A 267 -13.87 8.27 -1.83
N ALA A 268 -13.63 9.13 -0.84
CA ALA A 268 -13.59 8.81 0.59
C ALA A 268 -14.74 7.90 1.09
N PRO A 269 -16.02 8.07 0.68
CA PRO A 269 -17.11 7.21 1.12
C PRO A 269 -17.02 5.75 0.70
N TYR A 270 -16.12 5.41 -0.24
CA TYR A 270 -15.98 4.08 -0.83
C TYR A 270 -14.65 3.39 -0.50
N VAL A 271 -13.68 4.09 0.08
CA VAL A 271 -12.32 3.56 0.29
C VAL A 271 -12.00 3.41 1.78
N ASN A 272 -11.23 2.37 2.12
CA ASN A 272 -10.77 2.08 3.48
C ASN A 272 -9.40 2.70 3.77
N GLY A 273 -8.60 2.95 2.75
CA GLY A 273 -7.29 3.55 2.93
C GLY A 273 -6.76 4.21 1.67
N ILE A 274 -5.71 4.99 1.87
CA ILE A 274 -4.86 5.51 0.81
C ILE A 274 -3.46 4.90 0.92
N PHE A 275 -2.84 4.61 -0.22
CA PHE A 275 -1.41 4.37 -0.31
C PHE A 275 -0.72 5.67 -0.73
N MET A 276 0.20 6.13 0.11
CA MET A 276 0.93 7.37 -0.06
C MET A 276 2.37 7.09 -0.48
N GLU A 277 2.58 7.00 -1.78
CA GLU A 277 3.90 7.14 -2.40
C GLU A 277 4.42 8.56 -2.20
N CYS A 278 5.34 8.72 -1.24
CA CYS A 278 5.83 10.05 -0.88
C CYS A 278 7.00 10.45 -1.77
N TYR A 279 6.67 10.93 -2.97
CA TYR A 279 7.68 11.36 -3.93
C TYR A 279 8.56 12.51 -3.43
N LYS A 280 9.82 12.48 -3.86
CA LYS A 280 10.83 13.50 -3.56
C LYS A 280 11.00 14.48 -4.71
N GLN A 281 11.43 15.72 -4.40
CA GLN A 281 11.79 16.69 -5.44
C GLN A 281 13.06 16.27 -6.20
N ALA A 282 13.94 15.52 -5.55
CA ALA A 282 15.11 14.91 -6.16
C ALA A 282 15.42 13.61 -5.41
N HIS A 283 15.72 12.53 -6.15
CA HIS A 283 16.01 11.22 -5.57
C HIS A 283 17.21 11.24 -4.61
N ASN A 284 18.19 12.12 -4.86
CA ASN A 284 19.43 12.25 -4.11
C ASN A 284 19.35 13.23 -2.92
N LYS A 285 18.15 13.60 -2.49
CA LYS A 285 17.92 14.46 -1.31
C LYS A 285 16.82 13.89 -0.44
N GLY A 286 16.85 14.26 0.84
CA GLY A 286 15.73 14.02 1.75
C GLY A 286 14.51 14.92 1.46
N TYR A 287 13.48 14.77 2.29
CA TYR A 287 12.27 15.59 2.22
C TYR A 287 12.49 17.00 2.73
N ASN A 288 11.76 17.96 2.16
CA ASN A 288 11.65 19.31 2.70
C ASN A 288 10.42 19.46 3.62
N LEU A 289 10.33 20.60 4.31
CA LEU A 289 9.24 20.88 5.25
C LEU A 289 7.84 20.81 4.59
N ASP A 290 7.68 21.34 3.38
CA ASP A 290 6.37 21.35 2.69
C ASP A 290 5.88 19.93 2.40
N GLN A 291 6.79 19.04 2.00
CA GLN A 291 6.47 17.63 1.79
C GLN A 291 6.06 16.96 3.11
N MET A 292 6.78 17.20 4.21
CA MET A 292 6.41 16.66 5.52
C MET A 292 5.03 17.15 5.99
N LEU A 293 4.75 18.45 5.84
CA LEU A 293 3.45 19.03 6.18
C LEU A 293 2.32 18.45 5.31
N GLN A 294 2.59 18.16 4.04
CA GLN A 294 1.61 17.54 3.16
C GLN A 294 1.31 16.08 3.58
N MET A 295 2.33 15.32 4.00
CA MET A 295 2.12 13.96 4.53
C MET A 295 1.26 13.99 5.80
N GLU A 296 1.60 14.85 6.77
CA GLU A 296 0.83 15.01 8.03
C GLU A 296 -0.64 15.33 7.75
N LYS A 297 -0.87 16.35 6.92
CA LYS A 297 -2.21 16.81 6.56
C LYS A 297 -3.02 15.69 5.89
N THR A 298 -2.39 14.90 5.03
CA THR A 298 -3.06 13.84 4.28
C THR A 298 -3.37 12.65 5.17
N LEU A 299 -2.45 12.23 6.02
CA LEU A 299 -2.67 11.16 7.00
C LEU A 299 -3.82 11.51 7.96
N LEU A 300 -3.78 12.69 8.58
CA LEU A 300 -4.84 13.11 9.50
C LEU A 300 -6.20 13.21 8.82
N TRP A 301 -6.23 13.68 7.58
CA TRP A 301 -7.45 13.71 6.80
C TRP A 301 -7.98 12.30 6.53
N ALA A 302 -7.12 11.36 6.14
CA ALA A 302 -7.50 9.99 5.84
C ALA A 302 -8.05 9.27 7.09
N GLU A 303 -7.43 9.48 8.25
CA GLU A 303 -7.89 8.97 9.54
C GLU A 303 -9.27 9.47 9.96
N GLN A 304 -9.74 10.59 9.40
CA GLN A 304 -11.02 11.18 9.74
C GLN A 304 -12.12 10.83 8.73
N HIS A 305 -11.77 10.73 7.45
CA HIS A 305 -12.76 10.75 6.36
C HIS A 305 -12.97 9.41 5.65
N LEU A 306 -12.03 8.46 5.76
CA LEU A 306 -12.14 7.18 5.07
C LEU A 306 -12.95 6.16 5.87
N ARG A 307 -13.45 5.14 5.17
CA ARG A 307 -14.25 4.04 5.76
C ARG A 307 -13.42 3.25 6.77
N THR A 308 -14.09 2.74 7.79
CA THR A 308 -13.53 1.79 8.75
C THR A 308 -13.71 0.34 8.27
N PRO A 309 -12.80 -0.60 8.59
CA PRO A 309 -11.51 -0.35 9.24
C PRO A 309 -10.58 0.42 8.28
N ARG A 310 -9.72 1.28 8.85
CA ARG A 310 -8.83 2.12 8.06
C ARG A 310 -7.51 1.41 7.80
N ILE A 311 -7.01 1.52 6.57
CA ILE A 311 -5.78 0.85 6.13
C ILE A 311 -4.82 1.79 5.39
N ASN A 312 -4.67 3.01 5.91
CA ASN A 312 -3.76 4.02 5.34
C ASN A 312 -2.32 3.51 5.35
N CYS A 313 -1.59 3.69 4.25
CA CYS A 313 -0.23 3.22 4.07
C CYS A 313 0.68 4.40 3.71
N LEU A 314 1.66 4.71 4.56
CA LEU A 314 2.67 5.75 4.32
C LEU A 314 3.98 5.11 3.86
N GLU A 315 4.39 5.34 2.61
CA GLU A 315 5.73 4.96 2.16
C GLU A 315 6.62 6.20 1.99
N GLY A 316 7.72 6.23 2.75
CA GLY A 316 8.81 7.15 2.49
C GLY A 316 9.92 6.48 1.69
N TRP A 317 10.71 7.27 0.98
CA TRP A 317 11.73 6.79 0.07
C TRP A 317 13.13 7.25 0.49
N ARG A 318 14.09 6.35 0.41
CA ARG A 318 15.50 6.60 0.70
C ARG A 318 16.13 7.67 -0.19
N VAL A 319 17.11 8.38 0.34
CA VAL A 319 18.08 9.14 -0.45
C VAL A 319 18.89 8.16 -1.30
N VAL A 320 18.91 8.39 -2.61
CA VAL A 320 19.62 7.58 -3.60
C VAL A 320 20.94 8.25 -3.96
N THR A 321 22.06 7.59 -3.71
CA THR A 321 23.40 8.10 -4.07
C THR A 321 23.98 7.43 -5.31
N ASP A 322 23.58 6.19 -5.59
CA ASP A 322 23.88 5.46 -6.81
C ASP A 322 22.56 5.03 -7.49
N TYR A 323 22.24 5.72 -8.57
CA TYR A 323 20.99 5.56 -9.32
C TYR A 323 20.88 4.17 -9.96
N MET A 324 22.00 3.58 -10.41
CA MET A 324 22.08 2.26 -11.03
C MET A 324 22.61 1.18 -10.07
N GLY A 325 22.55 1.43 -8.77
CA GLY A 325 23.14 0.57 -7.75
C GLY A 325 22.61 -0.87 -7.81
N ASP A 326 23.52 -1.84 -7.73
CA ASP A 326 23.16 -3.24 -7.60
C ASP A 326 22.51 -3.53 -6.23
N LEU A 327 22.11 -4.79 -6.01
CA LEU A 327 21.50 -5.22 -4.74
C LEU A 327 22.33 -4.81 -3.51
N ASN A 328 23.65 -5.01 -3.55
CA ASN A 328 24.52 -4.71 -2.41
C ASN A 328 24.60 -3.20 -2.16
N THR A 329 24.67 -2.42 -3.23
CA THR A 329 24.61 -0.96 -3.16
C THR A 329 23.29 -0.51 -2.55
N ARG A 330 22.15 -0.98 -3.06
CA ARG A 330 20.82 -0.59 -2.54
C ARG A 330 20.66 -0.93 -1.06
N VAL A 331 21.01 -2.14 -0.65
CA VAL A 331 20.96 -2.58 0.76
C VAL A 331 21.84 -1.68 1.64
N THR A 332 23.08 -1.42 1.21
CA THR A 332 24.03 -0.59 1.98
C THR A 332 23.58 0.87 2.06
N GLU A 333 23.06 1.42 0.97
CA GLU A 333 22.56 2.80 0.93
C GLU A 333 21.38 3.00 1.86
N ARG A 334 20.42 2.05 1.88
CA ARG A 334 19.28 2.05 2.81
C ARG A 334 19.71 2.04 4.28
N ASP A 335 20.88 1.46 4.59
CA ASP A 335 21.44 1.41 5.94
C ASP A 335 22.40 2.56 6.27
N SER A 336 22.61 3.50 5.36
CA SER A 336 23.42 4.69 5.64
C SER A 336 22.83 5.51 6.80
N PRO A 337 23.65 6.28 7.56
CA PRO A 337 23.16 7.11 8.65
C PRO A 337 22.06 8.09 8.24
N GLU A 338 22.13 8.63 7.02
CA GLU A 338 21.11 9.52 6.48
C GLU A 338 19.78 8.81 6.24
N ASN A 339 19.81 7.62 5.63
CA ASN A 339 18.59 6.86 5.36
C ASN A 339 17.99 6.24 6.63
N GLN A 340 18.81 5.82 7.59
CA GLN A 340 18.34 5.39 8.91
C GLN A 340 17.61 6.53 9.65
N ARG A 341 18.09 7.78 9.52
CA ARG A 341 17.38 8.96 10.04
C ARG A 341 16.03 9.17 9.35
N TRP A 342 15.98 9.09 8.02
CA TRP A 342 14.71 9.22 7.29
C TRP A 342 13.73 8.09 7.58
N MET A 343 14.22 6.85 7.72
CA MET A 343 13.41 5.71 8.14
C MET A 343 12.74 5.98 9.50
N ARG A 344 13.49 6.44 10.51
CA ARG A 344 12.93 6.80 11.81
C ARG A 344 11.93 7.95 11.72
N MET A 345 12.28 8.99 10.95
CA MET A 345 11.42 10.15 10.71
C MET A 345 10.06 9.74 10.13
N ILE A 346 10.05 8.93 9.07
CA ILE A 346 8.83 8.47 8.38
C ILE A 346 8.03 7.50 9.27
N THR A 347 8.73 6.57 9.95
CA THR A 347 8.09 5.63 10.90
C THR A 347 7.36 6.38 12.01
N THR A 348 8.02 7.35 12.64
CA THR A 348 7.44 8.11 13.75
C THR A 348 6.43 9.17 13.31
N LEU A 349 6.55 9.72 12.10
CA LEU A 349 5.48 10.50 11.48
C LEU A 349 4.20 9.66 11.39
N SER A 350 4.28 8.44 10.83
CA SER A 350 3.14 7.54 10.74
C SER A 350 2.55 7.25 12.12
N LEU A 351 3.37 6.84 13.10
CA LEU A 351 2.92 6.53 14.45
C LEU A 351 2.22 7.70 15.15
N THR A 352 2.72 8.93 14.97
CA THR A 352 2.15 10.12 15.61
C THR A 352 0.91 10.65 14.89
N HIS A 353 0.75 10.39 13.59
CA HIS A 353 -0.32 11.00 12.77
C HIS A 353 -1.33 10.00 12.18
N SER A 354 -1.16 8.70 12.39
CA SER A 354 -2.00 7.65 11.80
C SER A 354 -2.07 6.41 12.69
N ASP A 355 -3.13 5.62 12.51
CA ASP A 355 -3.21 4.23 12.99
C ASP A 355 -3.00 3.28 11.80
N GLY A 356 -2.32 3.75 10.75
CA GLY A 356 -2.12 3.02 9.50
C GLY A 356 -0.91 2.09 9.54
N TYR A 357 -0.31 1.92 8.36
CA TYR A 357 0.88 1.13 8.10
C TYR A 357 1.99 2.05 7.58
N VAL A 358 3.24 1.67 7.78
CA VAL A 358 4.40 2.43 7.30
C VAL A 358 5.37 1.54 6.55
N LEU A 359 6.05 2.13 5.57
CA LEU A 359 7.13 1.53 4.82
C LEU A 359 8.20 2.59 4.58
N PHE A 360 9.45 2.17 4.54
CA PHE A 360 10.55 3.00 4.06
C PHE A 360 11.37 2.18 3.06
N GLY A 361 11.35 2.60 1.80
CA GLY A 361 11.83 1.81 0.68
C GLY A 361 12.58 2.61 -0.36
N ASP A 362 12.63 2.06 -1.57
CA ASP A 362 13.24 2.67 -2.73
C ASP A 362 12.46 3.86 -3.27
N ASP A 363 13.18 4.73 -3.97
CA ASP A 363 12.60 5.85 -4.70
C ASP A 363 12.18 5.36 -6.09
N ASN A 364 10.94 5.61 -6.51
CA ASN A 364 10.43 5.18 -7.83
C ASN A 364 11.13 5.86 -9.01
N ALA A 365 12.03 6.82 -8.76
CA ALA A 365 12.92 7.32 -9.80
C ALA A 365 13.92 6.25 -10.27
N ILE A 366 14.33 5.27 -9.45
CA ILE A 366 15.33 4.27 -9.86
C ILE A 366 14.72 3.25 -10.83
N PRO A 367 15.51 2.60 -11.71
CA PRO A 367 14.99 1.52 -12.54
C PRO A 367 14.49 0.35 -11.70
N VAL A 368 13.48 -0.35 -12.24
CA VAL A 368 12.84 -1.46 -11.56
C VAL A 368 13.79 -2.61 -11.20
N PRO A 369 13.43 -3.43 -10.20
CA PRO A 369 12.23 -3.32 -9.35
C PRO A 369 12.29 -2.14 -8.37
N ASP A 370 11.19 -1.39 -8.27
CA ASP A 370 10.95 -0.31 -7.31
C ASP A 370 10.30 -0.86 -6.02
N HIS A 371 10.05 -0.03 -5.01
CA HIS A 371 9.44 -0.41 -3.71
C HIS A 371 10.15 -1.51 -2.91
N LEU A 372 11.37 -1.89 -3.27
CA LEU A 372 12.19 -2.77 -2.45
C LEU A 372 12.64 -2.05 -1.18
N HIS A 373 12.84 -2.81 -0.11
CA HIS A 373 13.21 -2.27 1.19
C HIS A 373 14.12 -3.19 1.99
N ASN A 374 14.74 -2.62 3.02
CA ASN A 374 15.35 -3.39 4.09
C ASN A 374 14.31 -3.61 5.19
N TRP A 375 14.45 -4.69 5.96
CA TRP A 375 13.84 -4.77 7.28
C TRP A 375 14.75 -4.06 8.28
N TYR A 376 14.17 -3.20 9.12
CA TYR A 376 14.89 -2.42 10.12
C TYR A 376 14.56 -2.95 11.51
N ASP A 377 15.56 -3.23 12.35
CA ASP A 377 15.33 -3.66 13.74
C ASP A 377 14.52 -2.59 14.55
N PHE A 378 14.51 -1.34 14.08
CA PHE A 378 13.65 -0.28 14.61
C PHE A 378 12.14 -0.61 14.51
N TRP A 379 11.74 -1.42 13.53
CA TRP A 379 10.38 -1.88 13.32
C TRP A 379 9.99 -3.07 14.21
N ASP A 380 10.97 -3.73 14.84
CA ASP A 380 10.70 -4.83 15.78
C ASP A 380 10.22 -4.32 17.15
N ALA A 381 10.16 -3.01 17.35
CA ALA A 381 9.60 -2.40 18.55
C ALA A 381 8.13 -2.81 18.74
N ASP A 382 7.75 -3.11 19.97
CA ASP A 382 6.38 -3.49 20.32
C ASP A 382 5.77 -2.38 21.19
N LEU A 383 5.12 -1.41 20.56
CA LEU A 383 4.45 -0.31 21.25
C LEU A 383 3.09 -0.70 21.84
N GLY A 384 2.48 -1.79 21.36
CA GLY A 384 1.09 -2.13 21.65
C GLY A 384 0.12 -1.14 21.00
N GLN A 385 -1.10 -1.01 21.52
CA GLN A 385 -2.09 -0.08 20.98
C GLN A 385 -1.80 1.38 21.37
N PRO A 386 -2.21 2.37 20.54
CA PRO A 386 -2.16 3.77 20.93
C PRO A 386 -3.10 4.06 22.10
N THR A 387 -2.63 4.82 23.09
CA THR A 387 -3.43 5.28 24.24
C THR A 387 -3.66 6.79 24.23
N GLN A 388 -3.01 7.49 23.30
CA GLN A 388 -3.12 8.93 23.09
C GLN A 388 -3.64 9.25 21.68
N ASP A 389 -4.33 10.38 21.57
CA ASP A 389 -4.76 10.96 20.29
C ASP A 389 -3.59 11.24 19.35
N ARG A 390 -3.89 11.29 18.05
CA ARG A 390 -2.93 11.66 16.99
C ARG A 390 -2.55 13.13 17.07
N ALA A 391 -1.37 13.45 16.52
CA ALA A 391 -0.83 14.81 16.35
C ALA A 391 -0.78 15.66 17.62
N VAL A 392 -0.52 15.04 18.78
CA VAL A 392 -0.29 15.79 20.03
C VAL A 392 1.10 16.42 20.02
N GLN A 393 1.13 17.74 20.20
CA GLN A 393 2.38 18.50 20.31
C GLN A 393 3.00 18.32 21.69
N TYR A 394 4.30 18.11 21.73
CA TYR A 394 5.05 18.05 22.99
C TYR A 394 5.40 19.47 23.45
N GLN A 395 4.91 19.85 24.64
CA GLN A 395 5.19 21.15 25.27
C GLN A 395 4.83 22.35 24.38
N ASP A 396 3.76 22.25 23.59
CA ASP A 396 3.30 23.29 22.66
C ASP A 396 4.37 23.74 21.65
N VAL A 397 5.36 22.90 21.37
CA VAL A 397 6.41 23.17 20.38
C VAL A 397 5.90 22.77 19.00
N THR A 398 5.71 23.75 18.11
CA THR A 398 5.36 23.51 16.72
C THR A 398 6.38 22.57 16.05
N GLY A 399 5.87 21.50 15.43
CA GLY A 399 6.71 20.54 14.72
C GLY A 399 7.36 19.48 15.60
N LEU A 400 7.05 19.44 16.90
CA LEU A 400 7.50 18.39 17.81
C LEU A 400 6.28 17.64 18.35
N PHE A 401 6.19 16.36 18.01
CA PHE A 401 5.03 15.54 18.34
C PHE A 401 5.43 14.33 19.18
N ILE A 402 4.54 13.95 20.08
CA ILE A 402 4.66 12.72 20.87
C ILE A 402 3.32 12.00 20.86
N ARG A 403 3.35 10.67 20.79
CA ARG A 403 2.17 9.85 20.97
C ARG A 403 2.47 8.67 21.89
N GLU A 404 1.68 8.54 22.94
CA GLU A 404 1.74 7.41 23.87
C GLU A 404 0.98 6.19 23.33
N PHE A 405 1.60 5.04 23.56
CA PHE A 405 1.09 3.70 23.35
C PHE A 405 1.19 2.90 24.66
N GLU A 406 0.56 1.74 24.70
CA GLU A 406 0.53 0.85 25.87
C GLU A 406 1.93 0.60 26.45
N LYS A 407 2.92 0.34 25.59
CA LYS A 407 4.28 -0.08 25.96
C LYS A 407 5.34 0.98 25.71
N GLY A 408 4.98 2.18 25.25
CA GLY A 408 5.98 3.19 24.91
C GLY A 408 5.43 4.47 24.32
N TRP A 409 6.32 5.23 23.68
CA TRP A 409 6.02 6.47 22.98
C TRP A 409 6.70 6.50 21.62
N ALA A 410 6.07 7.15 20.65
CA ALA A 410 6.72 7.58 19.41
C ALA A 410 6.91 9.10 19.45
N VAL A 411 8.08 9.57 19.04
CA VAL A 411 8.41 11.00 18.92
C VAL A 411 8.87 11.32 17.52
N TYR A 412 8.31 12.40 16.97
CA TYR A 412 8.58 12.90 15.64
C TYR A 412 8.96 14.39 15.71
N ASN A 413 10.13 14.78 15.18
CA ASN A 413 10.66 16.13 15.27
C ASN A 413 11.01 16.75 13.91
N ARG A 414 10.32 17.83 13.56
CA ARG A 414 10.62 18.77 12.46
C ARG A 414 10.52 20.23 12.92
N SER A 415 10.94 20.50 14.15
CA SER A 415 10.76 21.80 14.82
C SER A 415 11.88 22.82 14.54
N ASP A 416 12.68 22.60 13.49
CA ASP A 416 13.81 23.44 13.05
C ASP A 416 14.99 23.47 14.04
N ALA A 417 14.99 22.54 15.00
CA ALA A 417 16.05 22.38 16.00
C ALA A 417 16.02 20.99 16.62
N ALA A 418 17.17 20.56 17.16
CA ALA A 418 17.21 19.44 18.07
C ALA A 418 16.39 19.74 19.33
N ARG A 419 15.59 18.76 19.80
CA ARG A 419 14.70 18.91 20.95
C ARG A 419 14.97 17.84 21.99
N THR A 420 14.89 18.24 23.25
CA THR A 420 14.96 17.32 24.38
C THR A 420 13.55 16.82 24.72
N ILE A 421 13.38 15.49 24.77
CA ILE A 421 12.23 14.84 25.40
C ILE A 421 12.61 14.35 26.79
N THR A 422 11.71 14.55 27.75
CA THR A 422 11.91 14.13 29.15
C THR A 422 10.75 13.24 29.58
N PHE A 423 11.09 12.12 30.21
CA PHE A 423 10.17 11.16 30.80
C PHE A 423 10.37 11.13 32.32
N ASP A 424 9.31 10.83 33.06
CA ASP A 424 9.37 10.75 34.52
C ASP A 424 10.29 9.60 34.99
N GLU A 425 10.32 8.51 34.22
CA GLU A 425 11.15 7.33 34.46
C GLU A 425 12.08 7.04 33.27
N PRO A 426 13.20 6.32 33.48
CA PRO A 426 14.05 5.93 32.37
C PRO A 426 13.34 5.02 31.36
N VAL A 427 13.43 5.38 30.08
CA VAL A 427 12.89 4.62 28.93
C VAL A 427 14.03 4.19 28.01
N ILE A 428 13.78 3.15 27.19
CA ILE A 428 14.76 2.63 26.23
C ILE A 428 14.51 3.26 24.86
N ALA A 429 15.48 3.99 24.33
CA ALA A 429 15.46 4.45 22.94
C ALA A 429 15.77 3.27 22.00
N VAL A 430 14.87 2.96 21.07
CA VAL A 430 14.99 1.78 20.19
C VAL A 430 16.23 1.88 19.30
N SER A 431 16.52 3.06 18.73
CA SER A 431 17.65 3.22 17.80
C SER A 431 19.04 2.97 18.41
N SER A 432 19.17 3.11 19.74
CA SER A 432 20.47 3.04 20.43
C SER A 432 20.50 2.05 21.59
N SER A 433 19.36 1.46 21.96
CA SER A 433 19.18 0.62 23.15
C SER A 433 19.60 1.29 24.47
N LYS A 434 19.72 2.62 24.50
CA LYS A 434 20.15 3.37 25.69
C LYS A 434 18.96 3.68 26.60
N ARG A 435 19.16 3.51 27.91
CA ARG A 435 18.17 3.76 28.96
C ARG A 435 18.45 5.08 29.69
N TYR A 436 17.64 6.10 29.41
CA TYR A 436 17.70 7.40 30.07
C TYR A 436 16.30 8.00 30.25
N SER A 437 16.16 8.98 31.13
CA SER A 437 14.93 9.79 31.25
C SER A 437 14.94 11.01 30.33
N ARG A 438 16.09 11.37 29.74
CA ARG A 438 16.26 12.53 28.87
C ARG A 438 16.93 12.12 27.58
N HIS A 439 16.31 12.45 26.45
CA HIS A 439 16.78 12.11 25.11
C HIS A 439 16.73 13.33 24.20
N GLU A 440 17.77 13.52 23.38
CA GLU A 440 17.80 14.56 22.35
C GLU A 440 17.43 13.95 21.00
N ILE A 441 16.43 14.53 20.34
CA ILE A 441 15.98 14.16 19.00
C ILE A 441 16.41 15.27 18.04
N PRO A 442 17.27 14.99 17.04
CA PRO A 442 17.63 15.96 16.02
C PRO A 442 16.42 16.49 15.26
N ASP A 443 16.58 17.61 14.56
CA ASP A 443 15.59 18.06 13.58
C ASP A 443 15.57 17.10 12.38
N PHE A 444 14.39 16.89 11.80
CA PHE A 444 14.11 15.88 10.79
C PHE A 444 14.55 14.46 11.20
N ASP A 445 14.17 14.06 12.40
CA ASP A 445 14.39 12.71 12.94
C ASP A 445 13.21 12.30 13.84
N GLY A 446 13.23 11.05 14.27
CA GLY A 446 12.30 10.52 15.26
C GLY A 446 12.90 9.39 16.07
N GLU A 447 12.18 8.98 17.11
CA GLU A 447 12.57 7.88 17.98
C GLU A 447 11.34 7.14 18.53
N ILE A 448 11.51 5.85 18.80
CA ILE A 448 10.59 5.05 19.58
C ILE A 448 11.20 4.82 20.96
N PHE A 449 10.41 5.04 22.01
CA PHE A 449 10.81 4.86 23.39
C PHE A 449 9.97 3.76 24.04
N LEU A 450 10.61 2.71 24.53
CA LEU A 450 9.92 1.63 25.25
C LEU A 450 9.95 1.89 26.76
N LYS A 451 8.79 1.66 27.40
CA LYS A 451 8.66 1.62 28.86
C LYS A 451 9.59 0.54 29.39
N THR A 452 10.24 0.83 30.52
CA THR A 452 10.98 -0.21 31.23
C THR A 452 10.03 -0.89 32.19
N ASP A 453 10.02 -2.22 32.22
CA ASP A 453 9.25 -2.95 33.23
C ASP A 453 9.67 -2.46 34.61
N LYS A 454 8.69 -2.26 35.50
CA LYS A 454 8.98 -1.95 36.89
C LYS A 454 9.60 -3.21 37.50
N ASP A 455 10.90 -3.14 37.80
CA ASP A 455 11.62 -4.16 38.58
C ASP A 455 10.92 -4.46 39.92
#